data_AF-A0A1Y2GB13-F1
#
_entry.id   AF-A0A1Y2GB13-F1
#
_cell.length_a   1.000
_cell.length_b   1.000
_cell.length_c   1.000
_cell.angle_alpha   90.00
_cell.angle_beta   90.00
_cell.angle_gamma   90.00
#
_symmetry.space_group_name_H-M   'P 1'
#
loop_
_entity.id
_entity.type
_entity.pdbx_description
1 polymer ?
#
loop_
_entity_poly.entity_id
_entity_poly.type
_entity_poly.pdbx_seq_one_letter_code
_entity_poly.pdbx_strand_id
1 'polypeptide(L)'
;FLKKKKSMFRHPYPIGYKAEKYVFRERYMMEIQEGPEGPLFIVESASGKRFEGTSPTLPWTKACLASHSKGTRISGPLFFGFSDPITQKLIEELDGYED
;
A
#
# COMPACT_ATOMS: atom_id res chain seq x y z
N PHE A 1 -0.49 -11.58 -25.98
CA PHE A 1 -1.86 -11.08 -25.74
C PHE A 1 -2.21 -11.25 -24.27
N LEU A 2 -2.05 -10.21 -23.45
CA LEU A 2 -2.50 -10.22 -22.05
C LEU A 2 -3.47 -9.06 -21.84
N LYS A 3 -4.72 -9.41 -21.54
CA LYS A 3 -5.84 -8.47 -21.33
C LYS A 3 -5.55 -7.60 -20.11
N LYS A 4 -5.40 -6.28 -20.33
CA LYS A 4 -5.54 -5.23 -19.31
C LYS A 4 -6.89 -5.44 -18.60
N LYS A 5 -6.89 -5.95 -17.36
CA LYS A 5 -8.04 -5.76 -16.46
C LYS A 5 -8.01 -4.29 -16.05
N LYS A 6 -8.92 -3.49 -16.63
CA LYS A 6 -9.18 -2.11 -16.20
C LYS A 6 -9.57 -2.12 -14.71
N SER A 7 -8.61 -1.88 -13.84
CA SER A 7 -8.87 -1.36 -12.49
C SER A 7 -9.25 0.11 -12.65
N MET A 8 -10.40 0.53 -12.11
CA MET A 8 -10.93 1.90 -12.24
C MET A 8 -10.17 2.97 -11.44
N PHE A 9 -9.08 2.60 -10.78
CA PHE A 9 -8.19 3.53 -10.08
C PHE A 9 -6.77 3.22 -10.53
N ARG A 10 -6.28 3.98 -11.53
CA ARG A 10 -4.99 3.77 -12.20
C ARG A 10 -3.92 4.74 -11.70
N HIS A 11 -3.87 5.07 -10.41
CA HIS A 11 -2.63 5.66 -9.90
C HIS A 11 -1.56 4.54 -9.88
N PRO A 12 -0.47 4.67 -10.64
CA PRO A 12 0.66 3.76 -10.52
C PRO A 12 1.17 3.78 -9.08
N TYR A 13 1.57 2.60 -8.60
CA TYR A 13 2.18 2.46 -7.28
C TYR A 13 3.71 2.56 -7.43
N PRO A 14 4.35 3.64 -6.94
CA PRO A 14 5.78 3.83 -7.16
C PRO A 14 6.60 2.83 -6.36
N ILE A 15 7.51 2.13 -7.05
CA ILE A 15 8.51 1.27 -6.41
C ILE A 15 9.47 2.15 -5.60
N GLY A 16 9.81 1.71 -4.39
CA GLY A 16 10.59 2.48 -3.43
C GLY A 16 9.75 3.42 -2.55
N TYR A 17 8.43 3.50 -2.76
CA TYR A 17 7.53 4.26 -1.88
C TYR A 17 7.70 3.83 -0.43
N LYS A 18 7.84 4.81 0.47
CA LYS A 18 7.90 4.61 1.91
C LYS A 18 7.01 5.60 2.61
N ALA A 19 6.24 5.12 3.59
CA ALA A 19 5.42 5.96 4.44
C ALA A 19 5.26 5.32 5.82
N GLU A 20 4.81 6.12 6.78
CA GLU A 20 4.51 5.66 8.12
C GLU A 20 3.05 5.95 8.47
N LYS A 21 2.43 5.05 9.24
CA LYS A 21 1.09 5.28 9.79
C LYS A 21 0.97 4.78 11.22
N TYR A 22 0.41 5.61 12.08
CA TYR A 22 -0.09 5.18 13.39
C TYR A 22 -1.53 4.68 13.27
N VAL A 23 -1.75 3.40 13.51
CA VAL A 23 -3.08 2.74 13.45
C VAL A 23 -3.05 1.49 14.32
N PHE A 24 -4.22 0.95 14.71
CA PHE A 24 -4.30 -0.23 15.60
C PHE A 24 -3.51 -0.09 16.91
N ARG A 25 -3.29 1.16 17.35
CA ARG A 25 -2.49 1.55 18.53
C ARG A 25 -0.99 1.30 18.38
N GLU A 26 -0.48 1.18 17.16
CA GLU A 26 0.93 0.93 16.87
C GLU A 26 1.39 1.74 15.63
N ARG A 27 2.71 1.97 15.50
CA ARG A 27 3.31 2.53 14.27
C ARG A 27 3.57 1.41 13.28
N TYR A 28 3.30 1.68 12.02
CA TYR A 28 3.60 0.79 10.92
C TYR A 28 4.38 1.53 9.85
N MET A 29 5.50 0.95 9.43
CA MET A 29 6.21 1.34 8.22
C MET A 29 5.60 0.61 7.03
N MET A 30 5.41 1.34 5.95
CA MET A 30 4.91 0.84 4.68
C MET A 30 5.99 0.99 3.63
N GLU A 31 6.13 -0.03 2.78
CA GLU A 31 7.05 0.00 1.66
C GLU A 31 6.40 -0.64 0.43
N ILE A 32 6.75 -0.16 -0.75
CA ILE A 32 6.44 -0.81 -2.02
C ILE A 32 7.76 -1.20 -2.68
N GLN A 33 7.96 -2.50 -2.89
CA GLN A 33 9.14 -3.05 -3.54
C GLN A 33 8.76 -3.64 -4.90
N GLU A 34 9.76 -3.83 -5.77
CA GLU A 34 9.55 -4.61 -6.98
C GLU A 34 9.37 -6.08 -6.61
N GLY A 35 8.32 -6.72 -7.14
CA GLY A 35 8.02 -8.12 -6.94
C GLY A 35 7.93 -8.88 -8.28
N PRO A 36 7.84 -10.22 -8.25
CA PRO A 36 7.96 -11.06 -9.45
C PRO A 36 6.88 -10.80 -10.53
N GLU A 37 5.69 -10.36 -10.12
CA GLU A 37 4.54 -10.11 -10.99
C GLU A 37 4.08 -8.64 -10.97
N GLY A 38 4.89 -7.75 -10.39
CA GLY A 38 4.55 -6.35 -10.15
C GLY A 38 4.82 -5.92 -8.70
N PRO A 39 4.26 -4.79 -8.25
CA PRO A 39 4.56 -4.22 -6.94
C PRO A 39 4.23 -5.17 -5.78
N LEU A 40 5.18 -5.32 -4.86
CA LEU A 40 5.03 -6.00 -3.58
C LEU A 40 4.82 -4.96 -2.48
N PHE A 41 3.65 -5.01 -1.83
CA PHE A 41 3.29 -4.11 -0.75
C PHE A 41 3.67 -4.74 0.58
N ILE A 42 4.43 -4.03 1.38
CA ILE A 42 4.92 -4.45 2.69
C ILE A 42 4.39 -3.49 3.76
N VAL A 43 3.95 -4.05 4.88
CA VAL A 43 3.57 -3.34 6.10
C VAL A 43 4.31 -3.99 7.25
N GLU A 44 5.08 -3.22 8.00
CA GLU A 44 5.88 -3.69 9.12
C GLU A 44 5.50 -2.92 10.39
N SER A 45 5.07 -3.62 11.42
CA SER A 45 4.72 -3.03 12.71
C SER A 45 5.98 -2.68 13.51
N ALA A 46 5.91 -1.69 14.40
CA ALA A 46 7.00 -1.36 15.32
C ALA A 46 7.48 -2.55 16.19
N SER A 47 6.62 -3.54 16.42
CA SER A 47 6.93 -4.81 17.10
C SER A 47 7.63 -5.86 16.21
N GLY A 48 8.01 -5.50 14.98
CA GLY A 48 8.76 -6.34 14.04
C GLY A 48 7.93 -7.34 13.23
N LYS A 49 6.60 -7.34 13.34
CA LYS A 49 5.75 -8.17 12.48
C LYS A 49 5.65 -7.57 11.09
N ARG A 50 5.98 -8.39 10.09
CA ARG A 50 5.97 -8.02 8.67
C ARG A 50 4.83 -8.71 7.94
N PHE A 51 4.11 -7.94 7.11
CA PHE A 51 2.97 -8.40 6.33
C PHE A 51 3.13 -7.97 4.88
N GLU A 52 2.88 -8.89 3.96
CA GLU A 52 3.13 -8.66 2.54
C GLU A 52 1.92 -9.01 1.68
N GLY A 53 1.80 -8.39 0.50
CA GLY A 53 0.80 -8.76 -0.48
C GLY A 53 0.97 -8.07 -1.84
N THR A 54 0.32 -8.63 -2.85
CA THR A 54 0.34 -8.14 -4.25
C THR A 54 -0.67 -7.03 -4.53
N SER A 55 -1.33 -6.53 -3.49
CA SER A 55 -2.23 -5.36 -3.56
C SER A 55 -2.10 -4.59 -2.25
N PRO A 56 -2.37 -3.27 -2.22
CA PRO A 56 -2.18 -2.47 -1.01
C PRO A 56 -3.10 -2.89 0.14
N THR A 57 -4.26 -3.49 -0.15
CA THR A 57 -5.22 -3.92 0.87
C THR A 57 -4.79 -5.18 1.59
N LEU A 58 -4.08 -6.09 0.91
CA LEU A 58 -3.75 -7.41 1.45
C LEU A 58 -2.82 -7.36 2.69
N PRO A 59 -1.66 -6.67 2.70
CA PRO A 59 -0.81 -6.63 3.89
C PRO A 59 -1.50 -5.92 5.07
N TRP A 60 -2.30 -4.88 4.81
CA TRP A 60 -3.08 -4.21 5.85
C TRP A 60 -4.21 -5.08 6.43
N THR A 61 -4.80 -5.96 5.62
CA THR A 61 -5.78 -6.94 6.10
C THR A 61 -5.12 -7.94 7.04
N LYS A 62 -3.93 -8.46 6.67
CA LYS A 62 -3.13 -9.33 7.54
C LYS A 62 -2.72 -8.63 8.84
N ALA A 63 -2.26 -7.38 8.76
CA ALA A 63 -1.93 -6.57 9.93
C ALA A 63 -3.14 -6.36 10.85
N CYS A 64 -4.32 -6.05 10.28
CA CYS A 64 -5.56 -5.91 11.04
C CYS A 64 -5.93 -7.20 11.79
N LEU A 65 -5.87 -8.35 11.12
CA LEU A 65 -6.15 -9.66 11.71
C LEU A 65 -5.16 -10.04 12.83
N ALA A 66 -3.91 -9.59 12.71
CA ALA A 66 -2.86 -9.80 13.71
C ALA A 66 -2.89 -8.78 14.87
N SER A 67 -3.70 -7.73 14.74
CA SER A 67 -3.83 -6.65 15.72
C SER A 67 -5.00 -6.87 16.70
N HIS A 68 -5.16 -5.93 17.63
CA HIS A 68 -6.33 -5.86 18.51
C HIS A 68 -7.60 -5.34 17.82
N SER A 69 -7.49 -4.80 16.61
CA SER A 69 -8.59 -4.12 15.90
C SER A 69 -9.24 -5.00 14.83
N LYS A 70 -9.41 -6.30 15.12
CA LYS A 70 -10.03 -7.28 14.22
C LYS A 70 -11.43 -6.79 13.80
N GLY A 71 -11.71 -6.82 12.50
CA GLY A 71 -13.00 -6.35 11.95
C GLY A 71 -13.01 -4.90 11.45
N THR A 72 -11.90 -4.17 11.59
CA THR A 72 -11.77 -2.86 10.95
C THR A 72 -11.85 -3.00 9.44
N ARG A 73 -12.69 -2.19 8.79
CA ARG A 73 -12.74 -2.12 7.32
C ARG A 73 -11.43 -1.53 6.80
N ILE A 74 -10.75 -2.26 5.93
CA ILE A 74 -9.46 -1.85 5.37
C ILE A 74 -9.64 -1.27 3.97
N SER A 75 -9.06 -0.09 3.76
CA SER A 75 -8.79 0.46 2.43
C SER A 75 -7.28 0.60 2.28
N GLY A 76 -6.67 -0.30 1.51
CA GLY A 76 -5.23 -0.27 1.26
C GLY A 76 -4.74 1.09 0.76
N PRO A 77 -5.33 1.67 -0.31
CA PRO A 77 -4.91 2.97 -0.82
C PRO A 77 -4.98 4.10 0.23
N LEU A 78 -6.06 4.16 1.01
CA LEU A 78 -6.20 5.13 2.10
C LEU A 78 -5.10 4.93 3.16
N PHE A 79 -4.84 3.67 3.52
CA PHE A 79 -3.84 3.35 4.54
C PHE A 79 -2.41 3.63 4.04
N PHE A 80 -2.13 3.41 2.76
CA PHE A 80 -0.86 3.81 2.17
C PHE A 80 -0.71 5.31 1.96
N GLY A 81 -1.79 6.10 2.05
CA GLY A 81 -1.76 7.55 1.84
C GLY A 81 -2.14 7.98 0.41
N PHE A 82 -2.44 7.05 -0.49
CA PHE A 82 -2.80 7.34 -1.88
C PHE A 82 -4.18 7.96 -2.07
N SER A 83 -4.90 8.29 -1.00
CA SER A 83 -6.11 9.11 -1.05
C SER A 83 -5.84 10.58 -0.72
N ASP A 84 -4.61 10.92 -0.33
CA ASP A 84 -4.19 12.29 -0.10
C ASP A 84 -3.89 12.99 -1.44
N PRO A 85 -4.54 14.12 -1.77
CA PRO A 85 -4.36 14.80 -3.05
C PRO A 85 -2.91 15.28 -3.28
N ILE A 86 -2.18 15.65 -2.22
CA ILE A 86 -0.78 16.07 -2.35
C ILE A 86 0.07 14.87 -2.74
N THR A 87 -0.12 13.72 -2.09
CA THR A 87 0.57 12.47 -2.41
C THR A 87 0.28 12.05 -3.85
N GLN A 88 -0.98 12.11 -4.30
CA GLN A 88 -1.34 11.82 -5.69
C GLN A 88 -0.62 12.77 -6.66
N LYS A 89 -0.64 14.08 -6.36
CA LYS A 89 -0.01 15.08 -7.21
C LYS A 89 1.51 14.89 -7.32
N LEU A 90 2.17 14.57 -6.22
CA LEU A 90 3.60 14.29 -6.19
C LEU A 90 3.96 13.01 -6.97
N ILE A 91 3.09 12.00 -6.94
CA ILE A 91 3.28 10.77 -7.72
C ILE A 91 3.15 11.04 -9.23
N GLU A 92 2.20 11.89 -9.63
CA GLU A 92 2.01 12.33 -11.02
C GLU A 92 3.22 13.10 -11.57
N GLU A 93 4.02 13.71 -10.70
CA GLU A 93 5.22 14.47 -11.07
C GLU A 93 6.49 13.60 -11.14
N LEU A 94 6.41 12.31 -10.83
CA LEU A 94 7.56 11.39 -10.92
C LEU A 94 7.88 11.04 -12.38
N ASP A 95 9.18 10.95 -12.68
CA ASP A 95 9.66 10.45 -13.96
C ASP A 95 9.12 9.03 -14.23
N GLY A 96 8.54 8.82 -15.41
CA GLY A 96 7.98 7.52 -15.81
C GLY A 96 6.53 7.26 -15.34
N TYR A 97 5.83 8.28 -14.83
CA TYR A 97 4.39 8.19 -14.58
C TYR A 97 3.60 8.00 -15.91
N GLU A 98 2.75 6.98 -15.97
CA GLU A 98 1.88 6.66 -17.12
C GLU A 98 0.42 6.43 -16.68
N ASP A 99 -0.55 7.09 -17.33
CA ASP A 99 -2.01 7.03 -17.01
C ASP A 99 -2.79 5.78 -17.50
#